data_AF-A0A4S9W1K3-F1
#
_entry.id   AF-A0A4S9W1K3-F1
#
_cell.length_a   1.000
_cell.length_b   1.000
_cell.length_c   1.000
_cell.angle_alpha   90.00
_cell.angle_beta   90.00
_cell.angle_gamma   90.00
#
_symmetry.space_group_name_H-M   'P 1'
#
loop_
_entity.id
_entity.type
_entity.pdbx_description
1 polymer ?
#
loop_
_entity_poly.entity_id
_entity_poly.type
_entity_poly.pdbx_seq_one_letter_code
_entity_poly.pdbx_strand_id
1 'polypeptide(L)'
;MADKISSPVIGIKSRHRISPTAPPSETITTALSILDASVARFTPCSAIWFFDAEHFADGRDPELFRSLELSFRETLSRWPHWSGQLRWAAKTDHQNNQMPYGCPVITYGGGKDVGVDWIIASCDSNLESIVPSRDARSTTDKVWMATKLPHQLQTASKLAFSNLAEFDGLPGVAVQLTAFKCGGWSVNVKVAHCLSDAHSLLTFMHSWAAQSRGSQSAFSQPVFDPTMLDMHAGALDMEHPDPQMVSRARELPMHRFDWWATDAPEYHYAPA
;
A
#
# COMPACT_ATOMS: atom_id res chain seq x y z
N MET A 1 -30.42 -30.09 0.59
CA MET A 1 -29.82 -29.60 -0.66
C MET A 1 -28.87 -28.48 -0.26
N ALA A 2 -27.57 -28.72 -0.33
CA ALA A 2 -26.58 -27.66 -0.09
C ALA A 2 -26.55 -26.80 -1.34
N ASP A 3 -27.05 -25.57 -1.25
CA ASP A 3 -26.90 -24.61 -2.33
C ASP A 3 -25.41 -24.45 -2.63
N LYS A 4 -25.02 -24.86 -3.83
CA LYS A 4 -23.72 -24.51 -4.40
C LYS A 4 -23.73 -23.00 -4.63
N ILE A 5 -23.40 -22.24 -3.59
CA ILE A 5 -23.02 -20.84 -3.77
C ILE A 5 -21.73 -20.89 -4.58
N SER A 6 -21.85 -20.68 -5.88
CA SER A 6 -20.69 -20.53 -6.76
C SER A 6 -19.84 -19.41 -6.21
N SER A 7 -18.55 -19.67 -6.00
CA SER A 7 -17.61 -18.60 -5.65
C SER A 7 -17.63 -17.54 -6.75
N PRO A 8 -17.55 -16.24 -6.39
CA PRO A 8 -17.58 -15.17 -7.38
C PRO A 8 -16.43 -15.32 -8.37
N VAL A 9 -16.72 -15.16 -9.66
CA VAL A 9 -15.70 -15.17 -10.70
C VAL A 9 -15.24 -13.73 -10.94
N ILE A 10 -13.95 -13.49 -10.65
CA ILE A 10 -13.31 -12.20 -10.86
C ILE A 10 -12.35 -12.32 -12.04
N GLY A 11 -12.62 -11.53 -13.09
CA GLY A 11 -11.85 -11.52 -14.32
C GLY A 11 -11.17 -10.17 -14.55
N ILE A 12 -9.86 -10.19 -14.78
CA ILE A 12 -9.10 -9.01 -15.20
C ILE A 12 -9.51 -8.62 -16.62
N LYS A 13 -9.86 -7.34 -16.81
CA LYS A 13 -10.22 -6.72 -18.09
C LYS A 13 -9.05 -6.03 -18.74
N SER A 14 -8.26 -5.30 -17.95
CA SER A 14 -7.04 -4.65 -18.42
C SER A 14 -6.01 -4.54 -17.29
N ARG A 15 -4.75 -4.41 -17.70
CA ARG A 15 -3.63 -4.17 -16.81
C ARG A 15 -2.55 -3.38 -17.54
N HIS A 16 -2.08 -2.30 -16.94
CA HIS A 16 -1.00 -1.49 -17.49
C HIS A 16 -0.24 -0.75 -16.38
N ARG A 17 0.91 -0.16 -16.74
CA ARG A 17 1.67 0.72 -15.85
C ARG A 17 1.19 2.15 -16.01
N ILE A 18 0.95 2.83 -14.89
CA ILE A 18 0.66 4.27 -14.88
C ILE A 18 1.77 5.04 -14.19
N SER A 19 1.97 6.27 -14.64
CA SER A 19 2.97 7.20 -14.12
C SER A 19 2.27 8.47 -13.64
N PRO A 20 2.92 9.26 -12.77
CA PRO A 20 2.43 10.58 -12.39
C PRO A 20 2.13 11.44 -13.62
N THR A 21 1.21 12.40 -13.50
CA THR A 21 0.97 13.39 -14.57
C THR A 21 2.18 14.31 -14.76
N ALA A 22 2.81 14.71 -13.65
CA ALA A 22 3.98 15.58 -13.64
C ALA A 22 5.14 14.92 -12.87
N PRO A 23 5.81 13.91 -13.47
CA PRO A 23 6.96 13.28 -12.84
C PRO A 23 8.15 14.25 -12.79
N PRO A 24 9.04 14.14 -11.78
CA PRO A 24 10.29 14.89 -11.76
C PRO A 24 11.12 14.66 -13.04
N SER A 25 11.64 15.74 -13.61
CA SER A 25 12.50 15.66 -14.81
C SER A 25 13.86 15.03 -14.52
N GLU A 26 14.36 15.21 -13.31
CA GLU A 26 15.61 14.63 -12.84
C GLU A 26 15.36 13.29 -12.17
N THR A 27 16.36 12.41 -12.26
CA THR A 27 16.36 11.16 -11.50
C THR A 27 16.77 11.44 -10.07
N ILE A 28 15.88 11.11 -9.14
CA ILE A 28 16.08 11.21 -7.70
C ILE A 28 16.29 9.80 -7.16
N THR A 29 17.31 9.62 -6.33
CA THR A 29 17.57 8.35 -5.63
C THR A 29 17.66 8.63 -4.15
N THR A 30 16.83 7.95 -3.37
CA THR A 30 16.68 8.19 -1.93
C THR A 30 16.80 6.86 -1.20
N ALA A 31 17.72 6.78 -0.24
CA ALA A 31 17.74 5.69 0.73
C ALA A 31 16.51 5.80 1.64
N LEU A 32 15.81 4.69 1.84
CA LEU A 32 14.69 4.63 2.79
C LEU A 32 15.22 4.57 4.22
N SER A 33 14.37 4.99 5.17
CA SER A 33 14.80 5.16 6.56
C SER A 33 15.12 3.83 7.24
N ILE A 34 15.75 3.91 8.42
CA ILE A 34 15.99 2.73 9.26
C ILE A 34 14.70 1.99 9.63
N LEU A 35 13.57 2.70 9.80
CA LEU A 35 12.28 2.07 10.07
C LEU A 35 11.74 1.35 8.84
N ASP A 36 11.82 1.98 7.67
CA ASP A 36 11.41 1.37 6.40
C ASP A 36 12.24 0.10 6.09
N ALA A 37 13.54 0.15 6.38
CA ALA A 37 14.45 -0.98 6.23
C ALA A 37 14.04 -2.17 7.10
N SER A 38 13.55 -1.92 8.32
CA SER A 38 13.12 -2.97 9.25
C SER A 38 11.91 -3.78 8.75
N VAL A 39 11.08 -3.16 7.90
CA VAL A 39 9.84 -3.76 7.36
C VAL A 39 9.94 -4.13 5.88
N ALA A 40 11.12 -4.08 5.26
CA ALA A 40 11.31 -4.38 3.84
C ALA A 40 10.78 -5.76 3.41
N ARG A 41 10.75 -6.75 4.31
CA ARG A 41 10.22 -8.10 4.04
C ARG A 41 8.80 -8.35 4.54
N PHE A 42 8.13 -7.33 5.10
CA PHE A 42 6.80 -7.52 5.68
C PHE A 42 5.77 -7.70 4.58
N THR A 43 4.61 -8.24 4.93
CA THR A 43 3.47 -8.31 4.02
C THR A 43 3.14 -6.89 3.52
N PRO A 44 2.87 -6.68 2.22
CA PRO A 44 2.51 -5.37 1.71
C PRO A 44 1.41 -4.68 2.51
N CYS A 45 1.54 -3.37 2.71
CA CYS A 45 0.46 -2.56 3.26
C CYS A 45 -0.68 -2.53 2.23
N SER A 46 -1.85 -3.07 2.59
CA SER A 46 -2.96 -3.19 1.65
C SER A 46 -4.31 -2.99 2.32
N ALA A 47 -5.22 -2.34 1.59
CA ALA A 47 -6.60 -2.17 1.98
C ALA A 47 -7.52 -2.24 0.75
N ILE A 48 -8.80 -2.50 1.01
CA ILE A 48 -9.86 -2.50 0.00
C ILE A 48 -11.03 -1.67 0.48
N TRP A 49 -11.52 -0.78 -0.38
CA TRP A 49 -12.72 0.01 -0.16
C TRP A 49 -13.82 -0.47 -1.08
N PHE A 50 -15.02 -0.66 -0.52
CA PHE A 50 -16.21 -1.08 -1.25
C PHE A 50 -17.21 0.06 -1.32
N PHE A 51 -17.77 0.26 -2.51
CA PHE A 51 -18.73 1.30 -2.81
C PHE A 51 -19.95 0.68 -3.47
N ASP A 52 -21.13 1.01 -2.95
CA ASP A 52 -22.36 0.67 -3.63
C ASP A 52 -22.52 1.50 -4.91
N ALA A 53 -23.38 1.03 -5.82
CA ALA A 53 -23.76 1.80 -6.99
C ALA A 53 -24.49 3.09 -6.56
N GLU A 54 -24.15 4.20 -7.19
CA GLU A 54 -24.86 5.47 -7.10
C GLU A 54 -25.08 6.05 -8.50
N HIS A 55 -26.05 6.94 -8.64
CA HIS A 55 -26.37 7.58 -9.93
C HIS A 55 -25.18 8.35 -10.55
N PHE A 56 -24.25 8.81 -9.73
CA PHE A 56 -23.03 9.51 -10.15
C PHE A 56 -21.77 8.61 -10.14
N ALA A 57 -21.88 7.36 -9.67
CA ALA A 57 -20.76 6.44 -9.52
C ALA A 57 -21.24 4.99 -9.64
N ASP A 58 -21.26 4.48 -10.88
CA ASP A 58 -21.62 3.11 -11.20
C ASP A 58 -20.39 2.39 -11.77
N GLY A 59 -20.00 1.26 -11.17
CA GLY A 59 -18.87 0.44 -11.62
C GLY A 59 -19.01 -0.13 -13.03
N ARG A 60 -20.24 -0.18 -13.58
CA ARG A 60 -20.49 -0.62 -14.96
C ARG A 60 -20.20 0.48 -15.98
N ASP A 61 -20.13 1.74 -15.54
CA ASP A 61 -19.76 2.86 -16.38
C ASP A 61 -18.22 2.92 -16.52
N PRO A 62 -17.66 2.73 -17.73
CA PRO A 62 -16.22 2.80 -17.93
C PRO A 62 -15.62 4.19 -17.59
N GLU A 63 -16.43 5.26 -17.62
CA GLU A 63 -15.98 6.60 -17.29
C GLU A 63 -15.59 6.76 -15.81
N LEU A 64 -16.22 6.00 -14.91
CA LEU A 64 -15.87 6.00 -13.49
C LEU A 64 -14.40 5.58 -13.29
N PHE A 65 -14.00 4.45 -13.84
CA PHE A 65 -12.63 3.96 -13.65
C PHE A 65 -11.61 4.79 -14.42
N ARG A 66 -11.99 5.37 -15.55
CA ARG A 66 -11.14 6.32 -16.29
C ARG A 66 -10.88 7.60 -15.49
N SER A 67 -11.92 8.19 -14.89
CA SER A 67 -11.78 9.40 -14.06
C SER A 67 -10.99 9.14 -12.77
N LEU A 68 -11.17 7.96 -12.16
CA LEU A 68 -10.35 7.49 -11.03
C LEU A 68 -8.88 7.33 -11.41
N GLU A 69 -8.57 6.77 -12.58
CA GLU A 69 -7.18 6.67 -13.06
C GLU A 69 -6.55 8.07 -13.26
N LEU A 70 -7.25 8.99 -13.92
CA LEU A 70 -6.75 10.34 -14.16
C LEU A 70 -6.47 11.09 -12.85
N SER A 71 -7.41 11.06 -11.92
CA SER A 71 -7.25 11.69 -10.61
C SER A 71 -6.17 10.99 -9.75
N PHE A 72 -5.99 9.67 -9.90
CA PHE A 72 -4.90 8.94 -9.24
C PHE A 72 -3.55 9.43 -9.75
N ARG A 73 -3.37 9.54 -11.08
CA ARG A 73 -2.12 10.02 -11.69
C ARG A 73 -1.77 11.45 -11.27
N GLU A 74 -2.78 12.30 -11.15
CA GLU A 74 -2.60 13.66 -10.65
C GLU A 74 -2.17 13.67 -9.18
N THR A 75 -2.83 12.84 -8.36
CA THR A 75 -2.44 12.67 -6.95
C THR A 75 -1.02 12.13 -6.83
N LEU A 76 -0.66 11.15 -7.68
CA LEU A 76 0.65 10.51 -7.69
C LEU A 76 1.79 11.49 -8.01
N SER A 77 1.52 12.63 -8.67
CA SER A 77 2.50 13.72 -8.86
C SER A 77 3.00 14.29 -7.53
N ARG A 78 2.24 14.14 -6.43
CA ARG A 78 2.65 14.50 -5.06
C ARG A 78 3.39 13.37 -4.33
N TRP A 79 3.33 12.14 -4.84
CA TRP A 79 4.06 10.96 -4.33
C TRP A 79 4.85 10.26 -5.46
N PRO A 80 5.76 10.98 -6.17
CA PRO A 80 6.43 10.41 -7.34
C PRO A 80 7.32 9.20 -7.00
N HIS A 81 7.79 9.07 -5.76
CA HIS A 81 8.54 7.90 -5.30
C HIS A 81 7.73 6.59 -5.35
N TRP A 82 6.39 6.65 -5.35
CA TRP A 82 5.53 5.47 -5.47
C TRP A 82 5.53 4.85 -6.88
N SER A 83 5.96 5.58 -7.92
CA SER A 83 6.20 5.03 -9.26
C SER A 83 7.64 4.54 -9.48
N GLY A 84 8.52 4.71 -8.50
CA GLY A 84 9.93 4.40 -8.63
C GLY A 84 10.29 2.91 -8.65
N GLN A 85 11.59 2.66 -8.84
CA GLN A 85 12.23 1.35 -8.73
C GLN A 85 12.83 1.17 -7.34
N LEU A 86 12.33 0.20 -6.59
CA LEU A 86 12.96 -0.25 -5.34
C LEU A 86 14.17 -1.14 -5.63
N ARG A 87 15.23 -1.01 -4.85
CA ARG A 87 16.40 -1.89 -4.90
C ARG A 87 17.16 -1.88 -3.58
N TRP A 88 18.06 -2.84 -3.40
CA TRP A 88 19.06 -2.73 -2.34
C TRP A 88 20.18 -1.77 -2.74
N ALA A 89 20.69 -1.00 -1.80
CA ALA A 89 21.93 -0.25 -1.96
C ALA A 89 23.09 -1.21 -2.24
N ALA A 90 23.81 -0.96 -3.34
CA ALA A 90 24.96 -1.75 -3.75
C ALA A 90 26.21 -1.33 -2.97
N LYS A 91 27.26 -2.18 -3.02
CA LYS A 91 28.55 -1.85 -2.40
C LYS A 91 29.16 -0.56 -2.97
N THR A 92 28.94 -0.31 -4.27
CA THR A 92 29.41 0.89 -4.96
C THR A 92 28.74 2.16 -4.44
N ASP A 93 27.46 2.08 -4.07
CA ASP A 93 26.73 3.23 -3.52
C ASP A 93 27.33 3.65 -2.16
N HIS A 94 27.68 2.65 -1.35
CA HIS A 94 28.34 2.85 -0.06
C HIS A 94 29.77 3.38 -0.21
N GLN A 95 30.56 2.82 -1.14
CA GLN A 95 31.93 3.27 -1.39
C GLN A 95 32.01 4.74 -1.86
N ASN A 96 30.96 5.25 -2.49
CA ASN A 96 30.86 6.64 -2.92
C ASN A 96 30.27 7.56 -1.84
N ASN A 97 30.10 7.08 -0.60
CA ASN A 97 29.42 7.76 0.51
C ASN A 97 28.04 8.31 0.15
N GLN A 98 27.31 7.64 -0.75
CA GLN A 98 25.97 8.09 -1.16
C GLN A 98 24.88 7.54 -0.23
N MET A 99 25.05 6.31 0.27
CA MET A 99 24.05 5.65 1.14
C MET A 99 24.63 4.41 1.83
N PRO A 100 24.07 3.96 2.97
CA PRO A 100 24.51 2.75 3.65
C PRO A 100 24.36 1.48 2.78
N TYR A 101 25.31 0.55 2.85
CA TYR A 101 25.21 -0.71 2.14
C TYR A 101 24.01 -1.54 2.63
N GLY A 102 23.23 -2.11 1.70
CA GLY A 102 22.15 -3.03 2.05
C GLY A 102 20.91 -2.36 2.67
N CYS A 103 20.77 -1.04 2.59
CA CYS A 103 19.49 -0.39 2.85
C CYS A 103 18.57 -0.46 1.62
N PRO A 104 17.24 -0.44 1.79
CA PRO A 104 16.32 -0.22 0.68
C PRO A 104 16.49 1.18 0.10
N VAL A 105 16.45 1.28 -1.22
CA VAL A 105 16.60 2.52 -1.98
C VAL A 105 15.47 2.61 -2.99
N ILE A 106 14.90 3.79 -3.14
CA ILE A 106 13.94 4.10 -4.21
C ILE A 106 14.57 5.08 -5.20
N THR A 107 14.50 4.74 -6.48
CA THR A 107 14.89 5.64 -7.58
C THR A 107 13.66 6.00 -8.40
N TYR A 108 13.41 7.29 -8.63
CA TYR A 108 12.26 7.79 -9.37
C TYR A 108 12.57 9.09 -10.12
N GLY A 109 11.75 9.47 -11.09
CA GLY A 109 11.98 10.61 -11.98
C GLY A 109 12.93 10.29 -13.14
N GLY A 110 13.13 11.26 -14.04
CA GLY A 110 14.00 11.09 -15.22
C GLY A 110 13.44 10.16 -16.30
N GLY A 111 12.13 9.88 -16.28
CA GLY A 111 11.41 9.16 -17.33
C GLY A 111 11.66 7.64 -17.40
N LYS A 112 12.29 7.05 -16.37
CA LYS A 112 12.59 5.61 -16.31
C LYS A 112 11.89 4.88 -15.16
N ASP A 113 10.84 5.48 -14.62
CA ASP A 113 10.03 4.92 -13.55
C ASP A 113 9.36 3.61 -13.97
N VAL A 114 9.27 2.66 -13.04
CA VAL A 114 8.54 1.39 -13.24
C VAL A 114 7.05 1.63 -13.37
N GLY A 115 6.54 2.64 -12.66
CA GLY A 115 5.13 2.96 -12.59
C GLY A 115 4.35 2.08 -11.62
N VAL A 116 3.11 2.51 -11.37
CA VAL A 116 2.14 1.79 -10.54
C VAL A 116 1.46 0.72 -11.39
N ASP A 117 1.27 -0.49 -10.84
CA ASP A 117 0.43 -1.51 -11.50
C ASP A 117 -1.02 -1.08 -11.41
N TRP A 118 -1.67 -0.87 -12.54
CA TRP A 118 -3.07 -0.47 -12.58
C TRP A 118 -3.89 -1.57 -13.26
N ILE A 119 -4.90 -2.08 -12.54
CA ILE A 119 -5.69 -3.23 -12.96
C ILE A 119 -7.16 -2.87 -12.92
N ILE A 120 -7.87 -3.16 -14.00
CA ILE A 120 -9.33 -3.11 -14.05
C ILE A 120 -9.85 -4.54 -14.12
N ALA A 121 -10.79 -4.89 -13.25
CA ALA A 121 -11.42 -6.21 -13.17
C ALA A 121 -12.95 -6.09 -13.09
N SER A 122 -13.63 -7.20 -13.35
CA SER A 122 -15.06 -7.35 -13.10
C SER A 122 -15.35 -8.58 -12.25
N CYS A 123 -16.33 -8.49 -11.37
CA CYS A 123 -16.91 -9.56 -10.59
C CYS A 123 -18.33 -9.87 -11.10
N ASP A 124 -18.61 -11.15 -11.36
CA ASP A 124 -19.92 -11.60 -11.86
C ASP A 124 -21.04 -11.60 -10.80
N SER A 125 -20.69 -11.31 -9.55
CA SER A 125 -21.58 -11.36 -8.40
C SER A 125 -21.98 -9.96 -7.92
N ASN A 126 -23.10 -9.87 -7.20
CA ASN A 126 -23.53 -8.63 -6.55
C ASN A 126 -22.62 -8.33 -5.36
N LEU A 127 -22.34 -7.06 -5.10
CA LEU A 127 -21.50 -6.64 -3.97
C LEU A 127 -22.04 -7.17 -2.62
N GLU A 128 -23.34 -7.08 -2.39
CA GLU A 128 -24.02 -7.55 -1.16
C GLU A 128 -23.88 -9.07 -0.90
N SER A 129 -23.50 -9.86 -1.90
CA SER A 129 -23.23 -11.30 -1.72
C SER A 129 -21.85 -11.59 -1.14
N ILE A 130 -20.97 -10.59 -1.14
CA ILE A 130 -19.57 -10.69 -0.73
C ILE A 130 -19.30 -9.92 0.55
N VAL A 131 -19.99 -8.78 0.69
CA VAL A 131 -19.87 -7.89 1.85
C VAL A 131 -21.27 -7.59 2.41
N PRO A 132 -21.45 -7.46 3.74
CA PRO A 132 -22.72 -7.06 4.33
C PRO A 132 -23.33 -5.84 3.66
N SER A 133 -24.67 -5.84 3.58
CA SER A 133 -25.45 -4.89 2.80
C SER A 133 -25.22 -3.45 3.25
N ARG A 134 -25.64 -2.48 2.41
CA ARG A 134 -25.57 -1.05 2.77
C ARG A 134 -26.23 -0.76 4.12
N ASP A 135 -27.41 -1.33 4.34
CA ASP A 135 -28.18 -1.14 5.56
C ASP A 135 -27.50 -1.77 6.78
N ALA A 136 -26.96 -2.98 6.62
CA ALA A 136 -26.18 -3.63 7.69
C ALA A 136 -24.94 -2.81 8.06
N ARG A 137 -24.19 -2.31 7.06
CA ARG A 137 -22.99 -1.47 7.28
C ARG A 137 -23.27 -0.18 8.05
N SER A 138 -24.45 0.43 7.86
CA SER A 138 -24.82 1.68 8.53
C SER A 138 -25.43 1.48 9.92
N THR A 139 -25.92 0.27 10.22
CA THR A 139 -26.67 -0.01 11.45
C THR A 139 -25.98 -1.05 12.34
N THR A 140 -26.10 -2.34 12.01
CA THR A 140 -25.77 -3.47 12.88
C THR A 140 -24.32 -3.94 12.73
N ASP A 141 -23.77 -3.89 11.52
CA ASP A 141 -22.53 -4.57 11.12
C ASP A 141 -21.43 -3.56 10.79
N LYS A 142 -21.17 -2.62 11.71
CA LYS A 142 -20.09 -1.61 11.57
C LYS A 142 -18.70 -2.25 11.49
N VAL A 143 -18.55 -3.45 12.07
CA VAL A 143 -17.36 -4.29 11.99
C VAL A 143 -17.82 -5.70 11.66
N TRP A 144 -17.17 -6.35 10.70
CA TRP A 144 -17.44 -7.73 10.34
C TRP A 144 -16.15 -8.53 10.19
N MET A 145 -16.26 -9.86 10.19
CA MET A 145 -15.13 -10.74 9.87
C MET A 145 -15.04 -10.99 8.36
N ALA A 146 -13.98 -10.47 7.73
CA ALA A 146 -13.75 -10.59 6.29
C ALA A 146 -13.01 -11.89 5.89
N THR A 147 -13.02 -12.93 6.73
CA THR A 147 -12.25 -14.18 6.49
C THR A 147 -12.64 -14.92 5.22
N LYS A 148 -13.89 -14.73 4.74
CA LYS A 148 -14.41 -15.34 3.51
C LYS A 148 -14.31 -14.40 2.29
N LEU A 149 -13.62 -13.27 2.42
CA LEU A 149 -13.49 -12.34 1.32
C LEU A 149 -12.68 -12.99 0.18
N PRO A 150 -13.17 -12.99 -1.08
CA PRO A 150 -12.45 -13.54 -2.21
C PRO A 150 -11.09 -12.84 -2.40
N HIS A 151 -10.00 -13.59 -2.30
CA HIS A 151 -8.64 -13.04 -2.42
C HIS A 151 -8.40 -12.36 -3.78
N GLN A 152 -9.12 -12.74 -4.82
CA GLN A 152 -9.01 -12.15 -6.16
C GLN A 152 -9.54 -10.70 -6.24
N LEU A 153 -10.22 -10.21 -5.19
CA LEU A 153 -10.54 -8.78 -5.06
C LEU A 153 -9.31 -7.95 -4.70
N GLN A 154 -8.26 -8.59 -4.20
CA GLN A 154 -6.96 -7.99 -4.01
C GLN A 154 -6.09 -8.24 -5.24
N THR A 155 -5.24 -7.26 -5.56
CA THR A 155 -4.30 -7.41 -6.66
C THR A 155 -3.31 -8.55 -6.40
N ALA A 156 -3.22 -9.45 -7.38
CA ALA A 156 -2.22 -10.50 -7.45
C ALA A 156 -0.83 -9.98 -7.90
N SER A 157 -0.67 -8.66 -8.07
CA SER A 157 0.61 -8.05 -8.41
C SER A 157 1.70 -8.46 -7.42
N LYS A 158 2.79 -8.94 -8.00
CA LYS A 158 4.06 -9.19 -7.32
C LYS A 158 4.78 -7.84 -7.18
N LEU A 159 4.81 -7.31 -5.97
CA LEU A 159 5.50 -6.07 -5.66
C LEU A 159 6.99 -6.33 -5.44
N ALA A 160 7.79 -5.28 -5.64
CA ALA A 160 9.19 -5.29 -5.22
C ALA A 160 9.28 -5.57 -3.71
N PHE A 161 10.30 -6.33 -3.33
CA PHE A 161 10.48 -6.87 -1.99
C PHE A 161 9.35 -7.78 -1.46
N SER A 162 8.56 -8.38 -2.36
CA SER A 162 7.72 -9.54 -2.00
C SER A 162 8.53 -10.69 -1.39
N ASN A 163 9.83 -10.74 -1.68
CA ASN A 163 10.87 -11.33 -0.85
C ASN A 163 12.15 -10.49 -0.97
N LEU A 164 13.17 -10.79 -0.17
CA LEU A 164 14.41 -10.00 -0.13
C LEU A 164 15.24 -10.05 -1.44
N ALA A 165 14.97 -10.98 -2.36
CA ALA A 165 15.76 -11.16 -3.58
C ALA A 165 15.15 -10.45 -4.80
N GLU A 166 13.83 -10.30 -4.85
CA GLU A 166 13.12 -9.85 -6.05
C GLU A 166 12.61 -8.42 -5.88
N PHE A 167 13.17 -7.53 -6.70
CA PHE A 167 12.80 -6.11 -6.72
C PHE A 167 12.89 -5.50 -8.13
N ASP A 168 13.85 -5.96 -8.94
CA ASP A 168 14.16 -5.37 -10.24
C ASP A 168 12.99 -5.45 -11.23
N GLY A 169 12.63 -4.31 -11.84
CA GLY A 169 11.48 -4.15 -12.73
C GLY A 169 10.11 -4.36 -12.09
N LEU A 170 10.04 -4.62 -10.78
CA LEU A 170 8.80 -4.81 -10.04
C LEU A 170 8.30 -3.49 -9.45
N PRO A 171 6.98 -3.27 -9.42
CA PRO A 171 6.40 -2.05 -8.88
C PRO A 171 6.45 -2.02 -7.35
N GLY A 172 6.58 -0.83 -6.79
CA GLY A 172 6.32 -0.60 -5.36
C GLY A 172 4.83 -0.57 -5.01
N VAL A 173 3.95 -0.23 -5.97
CA VAL A 173 2.51 -0.03 -5.74
C VAL A 173 1.68 -0.72 -6.82
N ALA A 174 0.56 -1.30 -6.42
CA ALA A 174 -0.46 -1.84 -7.30
C ALA A 174 -1.87 -1.41 -6.83
N VAL A 175 -2.73 -1.15 -7.80
CA VAL A 175 -4.13 -0.77 -7.61
C VAL A 175 -5.01 -1.66 -8.48
N GLN A 176 -6.10 -2.17 -7.91
CA GLN A 176 -7.13 -2.89 -8.65
C GLN A 176 -8.50 -2.25 -8.43
N LEU A 177 -9.13 -1.82 -9.52
CA LEU A 177 -10.52 -1.41 -9.57
C LEU A 177 -11.37 -2.61 -10.01
N THR A 178 -12.39 -2.96 -9.23
CA THR A 178 -13.27 -4.09 -9.57
C THR A 178 -14.72 -3.63 -9.65
N ALA A 179 -15.36 -3.85 -10.81
CA ALA A 179 -16.79 -3.59 -10.99
C ALA A 179 -17.62 -4.84 -10.66
N PHE A 180 -18.69 -4.70 -9.88
CA PHE A 180 -19.62 -5.79 -9.55
C PHE A 180 -20.85 -5.76 -10.46
N LYS A 181 -21.53 -6.90 -10.60
CA LYS A 181 -22.72 -7.04 -11.46
C LYS A 181 -23.84 -6.03 -11.14
N CYS A 182 -23.98 -5.66 -9.86
CA CYS A 182 -24.99 -4.71 -9.39
C CYS A 182 -24.62 -3.22 -9.64
N GLY A 183 -23.46 -2.92 -10.22
CA GLY A 183 -22.95 -1.54 -10.35
C GLY A 183 -22.16 -1.05 -9.14
N GLY A 184 -22.13 -1.81 -8.03
CA GLY A 184 -21.16 -1.57 -6.97
C GLY A 184 -19.74 -1.74 -7.50
N TRP A 185 -18.75 -1.19 -6.80
CA TRP A 185 -17.36 -1.24 -7.19
C TRP A 185 -16.43 -1.25 -5.99
N SER A 186 -15.18 -1.64 -6.19
CA SER A 186 -14.16 -1.61 -5.15
C SER A 186 -12.83 -1.10 -5.65
N VAL A 187 -12.06 -0.55 -4.72
CA VAL A 187 -10.67 -0.11 -4.92
C VAL A 187 -9.80 -0.92 -3.98
N ASN A 188 -8.90 -1.74 -4.49
CA ASN A 188 -7.81 -2.31 -3.69
C ASN A 188 -6.52 -1.55 -3.99
N VAL A 189 -5.80 -1.15 -2.94
CA VAL A 189 -4.45 -0.59 -3.04
C VAL A 189 -3.51 -1.49 -2.25
N LYS A 190 -2.34 -1.76 -2.82
CA LYS A 190 -1.29 -2.60 -2.24
C LYS A 190 0.05 -1.93 -2.47
N VAL A 191 0.79 -1.69 -1.39
CA VAL A 191 2.06 -0.96 -1.39
C VAL A 191 3.12 -1.82 -0.70
N ALA A 192 4.33 -1.88 -1.26
CA ALA A 192 5.48 -2.51 -0.59
C ALA A 192 5.65 -1.87 0.79
N HIS A 193 5.74 -2.67 1.86
CA HIS A 193 5.57 -2.14 3.21
C HIS A 193 6.65 -1.11 3.59
N CYS A 194 7.85 -1.19 3.03
CA CYS A 194 8.89 -0.18 3.21
C CYS A 194 8.59 1.18 2.55
N LEU A 195 7.54 1.31 1.72
CA LEU A 195 7.12 2.58 1.14
C LEU A 195 5.91 3.20 1.86
N SER A 196 5.22 2.43 2.69
CA SER A 196 3.98 2.88 3.31
C SER A 196 3.62 2.03 4.52
N ASP A 197 3.27 2.70 5.61
CA ASP A 197 2.46 2.16 6.68
C ASP A 197 0.98 2.46 6.43
N ALA A 198 0.12 2.10 7.40
CA ALA A 198 -1.31 2.36 7.31
C ALA A 198 -1.63 3.86 7.26
N HIS A 199 -0.87 4.71 7.96
CA HIS A 199 -1.09 6.15 7.99
C HIS A 199 -0.80 6.77 6.62
N SER A 200 0.37 6.47 6.06
CA SER A 200 0.81 6.94 4.75
C SER A 200 -0.16 6.52 3.64
N LEU A 201 -0.66 5.27 3.70
CA LEU A 201 -1.68 4.77 2.78
C LEU A 201 -2.97 5.57 2.90
N LEU A 202 -3.48 5.79 4.12
CA LEU A 202 -4.71 6.55 4.34
C LEU A 202 -4.58 8.01 3.92
N THR A 203 -3.45 8.66 4.20
CA THR A 203 -3.17 10.04 3.75
C THR A 203 -3.20 10.15 2.23
N PHE A 204 -2.59 9.18 1.52
CA PHE A 204 -2.67 9.10 0.07
C PHE A 204 -4.12 8.94 -0.40
N MET A 205 -4.87 8.00 0.19
CA MET A 205 -6.26 7.74 -0.18
C MET A 205 -7.18 8.94 0.05
N HIS A 206 -7.00 9.68 1.13
CA HIS A 206 -7.73 10.92 1.35
C HIS A 206 -7.40 11.98 0.30
N SER A 207 -6.13 12.11 -0.07
CA SER A 207 -5.70 13.06 -1.10
C SER A 207 -6.24 12.67 -2.48
N TRP A 208 -6.22 11.38 -2.81
CA TRP A 208 -6.80 10.87 -4.06
C TRP A 208 -8.32 11.06 -4.11
N ALA A 209 -9.02 10.78 -3.01
CA ALA A 209 -10.46 11.02 -2.92
C ALA A 209 -10.80 12.52 -3.07
N ALA A 210 -9.98 13.41 -2.49
CA ALA A 210 -10.15 14.85 -2.65
C ALA A 210 -9.93 15.29 -4.11
N GLN A 211 -8.86 14.80 -4.74
CA GLN A 211 -8.54 15.04 -6.15
C GLN A 211 -9.65 14.53 -7.09
N SER A 212 -10.20 13.35 -6.81
CA SER A 212 -11.29 12.74 -7.58
C SER A 212 -12.57 13.58 -7.55
N ARG A 213 -12.83 14.31 -6.46
CA ARG A 213 -13.97 15.24 -6.32
C ARG A 213 -13.68 16.64 -6.86
N GLY A 214 -12.47 16.92 -7.36
CA GLY A 214 -12.06 18.28 -7.73
C GLY A 214 -11.96 19.22 -6.52
N SER A 215 -11.74 18.68 -5.32
CA SER A 215 -11.61 19.43 -4.06
C SER A 215 -10.16 19.50 -3.59
N GLN A 216 -9.83 20.48 -2.75
CA GLN A 216 -8.52 20.53 -2.12
C GLN A 216 -8.39 19.42 -1.06
N SER A 217 -7.22 18.77 -1.00
CA SER A 217 -6.93 17.83 0.08
C SER A 217 -6.83 18.58 1.41
N ALA A 218 -7.43 18.02 2.47
CA ALA A 218 -7.27 18.54 3.82
C ALA A 218 -5.84 18.31 4.37
N PHE A 219 -5.05 17.45 3.72
CA PHE A 219 -3.68 17.17 4.09
C PHE A 219 -2.70 18.10 3.36
N SER A 220 -1.69 18.56 4.10
CA SER A 220 -0.55 19.28 3.55
C SER A 220 0.22 18.43 2.53
N GLN A 221 1.18 19.04 1.84
CA GLN A 221 2.07 18.30 0.94
C GLN A 221 2.78 17.19 1.72
N PRO A 222 2.77 15.94 1.21
CA PRO A 222 3.51 14.86 1.84
C PRO A 222 5.00 15.20 1.86
N VAL A 223 5.65 14.97 2.99
CA VAL A 223 7.10 15.10 3.10
C VAL A 223 7.69 13.72 2.87
N PHE A 224 8.53 13.59 1.84
CA PHE A 224 9.32 12.39 1.60
C PHE A 224 10.80 12.72 1.79
N ASP A 225 11.21 12.70 3.06
CA ASP A 225 12.61 12.88 3.46
C ASP A 225 12.96 11.87 4.58
N PRO A 226 13.34 10.64 4.22
CA PRO A 226 13.70 9.60 5.17
C PRO A 226 14.87 10.00 6.09
N THR A 227 15.71 10.94 5.67
CA THR A 227 16.89 11.38 6.44
C THR A 227 16.51 12.10 7.73
N MET A 228 15.33 12.74 7.77
CA MET A 228 14.82 13.39 8.98
C MET A 228 14.72 12.40 10.16
N LEU A 229 14.38 11.14 9.87
CA LEU A 229 14.32 10.10 10.88
C LEU A 229 15.71 9.57 11.22
N ASP A 230 16.52 9.29 10.20
CA ASP A 230 17.83 8.66 10.36
C ASP A 230 18.83 9.57 11.10
N MET A 231 18.70 10.89 10.98
CA MET A 231 19.47 11.84 11.80
C MET A 231 19.31 11.62 13.31
N HIS A 232 18.17 11.06 13.74
CA HIS A 232 17.91 10.74 15.14
C HIS A 232 18.35 9.33 15.55
N ALA A 233 18.68 8.46 14.60
CA ALA A 233 19.14 7.10 14.89
C ALA A 233 20.56 7.07 15.50
N GLY A 234 21.36 8.12 15.25
CA GLY A 234 22.74 8.24 15.71
C GLY A 234 23.69 7.23 15.05
N ALA A 235 24.97 7.59 14.95
CA ALA A 235 26.06 6.64 14.67
C ALA A 235 25.92 5.77 13.39
N LEU A 236 25.53 6.38 12.26
CA LEU A 236 25.42 5.73 10.94
C LEU A 236 26.77 5.18 10.40
N ASP A 237 27.90 5.60 10.99
CA ASP A 237 29.25 5.28 10.53
C ASP A 237 29.98 4.27 11.44
N MET A 238 29.29 3.59 12.37
CA MET A 238 29.96 2.59 13.20
C MET A 238 30.17 1.28 12.45
N GLU A 239 31.42 0.85 12.34
CA GLU A 239 31.80 -0.45 11.73
C GLU A 239 31.20 -1.64 12.50
N HIS A 240 30.97 -1.47 13.81
CA HIS A 240 30.37 -2.49 14.69
C HIS A 240 29.32 -1.85 15.62
N PRO A 241 28.20 -2.52 15.91
CA PRO A 241 27.21 -2.04 16.88
C PRO A 241 27.83 -1.86 18.27
N ASP A 242 27.53 -0.75 18.96
CA ASP A 242 27.97 -0.53 20.35
C ASP A 242 27.38 -1.64 21.26
N PRO A 243 28.22 -2.48 21.88
CA PRO A 243 27.75 -3.57 22.73
C PRO A 243 26.87 -3.12 23.89
N GLN A 244 27.10 -1.94 24.45
CA GLN A 244 26.29 -1.40 25.55
C GLN A 244 24.90 -0.98 25.06
N MET A 245 24.83 -0.30 23.91
CA MET A 245 23.54 0.03 23.30
C MET A 245 22.76 -1.22 22.90
N VAL A 246 23.43 -2.24 22.36
CA VAL A 246 22.80 -3.53 22.03
C VAL A 246 22.27 -4.22 23.29
N SER A 247 23.03 -4.25 24.39
CA SER A 247 22.54 -4.82 25.67
C SER A 247 21.30 -4.09 26.15
N ARG A 248 21.35 -2.75 26.21
CA ARG A 248 20.22 -1.92 26.64
C ARG A 248 19.00 -2.10 25.74
N ALA A 249 19.19 -2.16 24.42
CA ALA A 249 18.10 -2.39 23.47
C ALA A 249 17.43 -3.76 23.68
N ARG A 250 18.21 -4.79 24.04
CA ARG A 250 17.68 -6.13 24.35
C ARG A 250 16.95 -6.20 25.69
N GLU A 251 17.27 -5.29 26.61
CA GLU A 251 16.58 -5.15 27.90
C GLU A 251 15.26 -4.37 27.79
N LEU A 252 15.03 -3.64 26.69
CA LEU A 252 13.79 -2.92 26.48
C LEU A 252 12.60 -3.89 26.43
N PRO A 253 11.47 -3.55 27.08
CA PRO A 253 10.24 -4.34 26.97
C PRO A 253 9.83 -4.44 25.51
N MET A 254 9.93 -5.64 24.95
CA MET A 254 9.36 -5.95 23.65
C MET A 254 7.98 -6.55 23.88
N HIS A 255 6.92 -5.81 23.54
CA HIS A 255 5.61 -6.40 23.41
C HIS A 255 5.60 -7.34 22.19
N ARG A 256 5.99 -8.60 22.41
CA ARG A 256 5.63 -9.69 21.51
C ARG A 256 4.18 -10.04 21.81
N PHE A 257 3.25 -9.21 21.33
CA PHE A 257 1.85 -9.60 21.32
C PHE A 257 1.73 -10.84 20.42
N ASP A 258 1.77 -12.02 21.04
CA ASP A 258 1.01 -13.12 20.49
C ASP A 258 -0.46 -12.80 20.79
N TRP A 259 -1.12 -12.15 19.82
CA TRP A 259 -2.54 -11.81 19.89
C TRP A 259 -3.43 -13.05 20.09
N TRP A 260 -2.87 -14.26 19.99
CA TRP A 260 -3.52 -15.55 20.19
C TRP A 260 -3.09 -16.27 21.48
N ALA A 261 -2.09 -15.76 22.20
CA ALA A 261 -1.71 -16.25 23.53
C ALA A 261 -2.69 -15.74 24.58
N THR A 262 -3.90 -16.31 24.57
CA THR A 262 -4.95 -16.04 25.56
C THR A 262 -4.54 -16.37 27.00
N ASP A 263 -3.41 -17.06 27.19
CA ASP A 263 -2.79 -17.41 28.46
C ASP A 263 -1.70 -16.41 28.93
N ALA A 264 -1.42 -15.37 28.14
CA ALA A 264 -0.45 -14.36 28.52
C ALA A 264 -0.94 -13.52 29.73
N PRO A 265 -0.09 -13.23 30.73
CA PRO A 265 -0.47 -12.49 31.94
C PRO A 265 -1.07 -11.10 31.71
N GLU A 266 -0.78 -10.50 30.54
CA GLU A 266 -1.20 -9.15 30.14
C GLU A 266 -2.40 -9.15 29.16
N TYR A 267 -3.01 -10.32 28.90
CA TYR A 267 -4.16 -10.43 28.01
C TYR A 267 -5.42 -9.86 28.69
N HIS A 268 -5.76 -8.61 28.38
CA HIS A 268 -6.98 -7.97 28.84
C HIS A 268 -8.09 -8.16 27.81
N TYR A 269 -9.17 -8.85 28.21
CA TYR A 269 -10.41 -8.87 27.43
C TYR A 269 -10.97 -7.45 27.34
N ALA A 270 -11.05 -6.90 26.12
CA ALA A 270 -11.89 -5.73 25.88
C ALA A 270 -13.36 -6.18 25.87
N PRO A 271 -14.25 -5.59 26.69
CA PRO A 271 -15.67 -5.89 26.63
C PRO A 271 -16.26 -5.41 25.29
N ALA A 272 -17.16 -6.23 24.75
CA ALA A 272 -17.86 -6.04 23.48
C ALA A 272 -18.78 -4.82 23.46
#